data_AF-A0A7V8W777-F1
#
_entry.id   AF-A0A7V8W777-F1
#
_cell.length_a   1.000
_cell.length_b   1.000
_cell.length_c   1.000
_cell.angle_alpha   90.00
_cell.angle_beta   90.00
_cell.angle_gamma   90.00
#
_symmetry.space_group_name_H-M   'P 1'
#
loop_
_entity.id
_entity.type
_entity.pdbx_description
1 polymer ?
#
loop_
_entity_poly.entity_id
_entity_poly.type
_entity_poly.pdbx_seq_one_letter_code
_entity_poly.pdbx_strand_id
1 'polypeptide(L)'
;MAQGSVTIADYEDNDVDPPRWEIEFAATIDSGLFVTPSGNGIERRFGSIALRFPYGVLESWNDVLGKTDSGPSYGLRVLVDVIRLYERFSKSA
;
A
#
# COMPACT_ATOMS: atom_id res chain seq x y z
N MET A 1 -5.40 5.27 18.18
CA MET A 1 -4.98 4.69 16.89
C MET A 1 -6.22 4.58 16.00
N ALA A 2 -6.14 5.06 14.77
CA ALA A 2 -7.21 4.95 13.77
C ALA A 2 -6.59 4.62 12.41
N GLN A 3 -7.27 3.82 11.58
CA GLN A 3 -6.82 3.47 10.25
C GLN A 3 -8.02 3.39 9.31
N GLY A 4 -7.82 3.76 8.04
CA GLY A 4 -8.80 3.59 6.98
C GLY A 4 -8.13 3.43 5.62
N SER A 5 -8.84 2.81 4.68
CA SER A 5 -8.41 2.67 3.29
C SER A 5 -9.58 2.83 2.33
N VAL A 6 -9.25 3.21 1.10
CA VAL A 6 -10.18 3.28 -0.04
C VAL A 6 -9.54 2.56 -1.22
N THR A 7 -10.35 1.77 -1.92
CA THR A 7 -9.90 0.93 -3.02
C THR A 7 -10.75 1.16 -4.26
N ILE A 8 -10.10 1.20 -5.43
CA ILE A 8 -10.74 1.29 -6.75
C ILE A 8 -10.19 0.15 -7.59
N ALA A 9 -11.07 -0.65 -8.21
CA ALA A 9 -10.69 -1.83 -8.98
C ALA A 9 -11.52 -1.98 -10.27
N ASP A 10 -10.90 -2.60 -11.28
CA ASP A 10 -11.53 -2.99 -12.55
C ASP A 10 -11.74 -4.50 -12.57
N TYR A 11 -13.00 -4.94 -12.63
CA TYR A 11 -13.39 -6.35 -12.67
C TYR A 11 -13.86 -6.74 -14.07
N GLU A 12 -13.61 -8.00 -14.45
CA GLU A 12 -14.16 -8.58 -15.68
C GLU A 12 -15.56 -9.14 -15.40
N ASP A 13 -16.40 -9.21 -16.44
CA ASP A 13 -17.84 -9.53 -16.40
C ASP A 13 -18.16 -10.93 -15.81
N ASN A 14 -17.12 -11.73 -15.52
CA ASN A 14 -17.23 -13.09 -15.00
C ASN A 14 -16.98 -13.22 -13.48
N ASP A 15 -16.82 -12.13 -12.71
CA ASP A 15 -16.83 -11.99 -11.22
C ASP A 15 -16.02 -12.98 -10.35
N VAL A 16 -15.40 -14.00 -10.96
CA VAL A 16 -14.70 -15.13 -10.33
C VAL A 16 -13.18 -14.92 -10.37
N ASP A 17 -12.71 -14.04 -11.26
CA ASP A 17 -11.29 -13.71 -11.41
C ASP A 17 -10.87 -12.50 -10.55
N PRO A 18 -9.62 -12.47 -10.06
CA PRO A 18 -9.07 -11.28 -9.41
C PRO A 18 -9.12 -10.08 -10.38
N PRO A 19 -9.24 -8.85 -9.84
CA PRO A 19 -9.41 -7.66 -10.66
C PRO A 19 -8.24 -7.50 -11.65
N ARG A 20 -8.56 -6.96 -12.83
CA ARG A 20 -7.56 -6.67 -13.89
C ARG A 20 -6.50 -5.71 -13.39
N TRP A 21 -6.92 -4.78 -12.53
CA TRP A 21 -6.06 -4.00 -11.67
C TRP A 21 -6.86 -3.46 -10.48
N GLU A 22 -6.17 -3.17 -9.39
CA GLU A 22 -6.73 -2.55 -8.19
C GLU A 22 -5.74 -1.54 -7.63
N ILE A 23 -6.22 -0.35 -7.26
CA ILE A 23 -5.45 0.68 -6.58
C ILE A 23 -6.05 0.89 -5.19
N GLU A 24 -5.21 0.83 -4.17
CA GLU A 24 -5.58 1.07 -2.77
C GLU A 24 -4.79 2.25 -2.20
N PHE A 25 -5.50 3.13 -1.50
CA PHE A 25 -4.93 4.20 -0.69
C PHE A 25 -5.27 3.93 0.76
N ALA A 26 -4.28 3.87 1.64
CA ALA A 26 -4.50 3.68 3.07
C ALA A 26 -3.84 4.78 3.89
N ALA A 27 -4.45 5.13 5.01
CA ALA A 27 -3.94 6.07 5.97
C ALA A 27 -4.12 5.54 7.40
N THR A 28 -3.08 5.68 8.20
CA THR A 28 -3.06 5.29 9.61
C THR A 28 -2.62 6.48 10.45
N ILE A 29 -3.37 6.78 11.50
CA ILE A 29 -3.05 7.79 12.51
C ILE A 29 -2.73 7.07 13.82
N ASP A 30 -1.52 7.30 14.31
CA ASP A 30 -1.06 6.81 15.60
C ASP A 30 -0.65 8.00 16.48
N SER A 31 -1.27 8.12 17.66
CA SER A 31 -1.04 9.21 18.61
C SER A 31 0.18 8.98 19.52
N GLY A 32 1.02 7.99 19.20
CA GLY A 32 2.41 7.92 19.66
C GLY A 32 2.62 7.18 20.98
N LEU A 33 3.37 6.08 20.88
CA LEU A 33 4.19 5.49 21.95
C LEU A 33 5.40 6.38 22.33
N PHE A 34 5.64 7.45 21.57
CA PHE A 34 6.78 8.35 21.70
C PHE A 34 6.35 9.74 22.16
N VAL A 35 7.07 10.27 23.15
CA VAL A 35 6.87 11.60 23.71
C VAL A 35 8.07 12.49 23.40
N THR A 36 7.83 13.79 23.25
CA THR A 36 8.93 14.76 23.24
C THR A 36 9.64 14.78 24.61
N PRO A 37 10.86 15.31 24.70
CA PRO A 37 11.53 15.52 26.00
C PRO A 37 10.71 16.38 26.99
N SER A 38 9.77 17.18 26.47
CA SER A 38 8.83 18.00 27.24
C SER A 38 7.53 17.27 27.62
N GLY A 39 7.36 15.99 27.26
CA GLY A 39 6.21 15.16 27.61
C GLY A 39 4.99 15.27 26.67
N ASN A 40 5.11 15.97 25.53
CA ASN A 40 4.02 16.06 24.56
C ASN A 40 4.00 14.82 23.64
N GLY A 41 2.81 14.24 23.41
CA GLY A 41 2.64 13.10 22.49
C GLY A 41 2.93 13.50 21.04
N ILE A 42 3.67 12.66 20.32
CA ILE A 42 3.97 12.86 18.90
C ILE A 42 2.94 12.08 18.07
N GLU A 43 2.01 12.79 17.43
CA GLU A 43 1.11 12.19 16.44
C GLU A 43 1.89 11.89 15.14
N ARG A 44 1.85 10.62 14.72
CA ARG A 44 2.39 10.15 13.44
C ARG A 44 1.26 9.74 12.52
N ARG A 45 1.43 10.06 11.24
CA ARG A 45 0.48 9.69 10.20
C ARG A 45 1.23 8.97 9.09
N PHE A 46 0.80 7.76 8.79
CA PHE A 46 1.39 6.92 7.77
C PHE A 46 0.41 6.78 6.61
N GLY A 47 0.90 6.93 5.39
CA GLY A 47 0.12 6.70 4.17
C GLY A 47 0.76 5.60 3.34
N SER A 48 -0.06 4.82 2.65
CA SER A 48 0.41 3.89 1.63
C SER A 48 -0.44 3.95 0.36
N ILE A 49 0.19 3.59 -0.75
CA ILE A 49 -0.43 3.37 -2.05
C ILE A 49 -0.02 1.98 -2.55
N ALA A 50 -0.98 1.19 -2.99
CA ALA A 50 -0.74 -0.11 -3.58
C ALA A 50 -1.43 -0.24 -4.94
N LEU A 51 -0.74 -0.84 -5.91
CA LEU A 51 -1.28 -1.30 -7.19
C LEU A 51 -1.19 -2.83 -7.22
N ARG A 52 -2.32 -3.50 -7.35
CA ARG A 52 -2.42 -4.94 -7.53
C ARG A 52 -2.83 -5.23 -8.97
N PHE A 53 -2.24 -6.26 -9.57
CA PHE A 53 -2.56 -6.74 -10.91
C PHE A 53 -2.44 -8.27 -10.93
N PRO A 54 -2.96 -8.98 -11.95
CA PRO A 54 -3.11 -10.43 -11.90
C PRO A 54 -1.83 -11.23 -11.57
N TYR A 55 -0.66 -10.66 -11.88
CA TYR A 55 0.65 -11.29 -11.74
C TYR A 55 1.55 -10.61 -10.68
N GLY A 56 1.02 -9.72 -9.84
CA GLY A 56 1.83 -9.08 -8.81
C GLY A 56 1.23 -7.88 -8.08
N VAL A 57 2.04 -7.28 -7.22
CA VAL A 57 1.71 -6.13 -6.39
C VAL A 57 2.89 -5.16 -6.33
N LEU A 58 2.61 -3.88 -6.47
CA LEU A 58 3.52 -2.78 -6.18
C LEU A 58 2.93 -1.97 -5.03
N GLU A 59 3.68 -1.77 -3.96
CA GLU A 59 3.23 -0.98 -2.81
C GLU A 59 4.33 -0.02 -2.38
N SER A 60 3.95 1.20 -2.03
CA SER A 60 4.82 2.22 -1.45
C SER A 60 4.14 2.84 -0.24
N TRP A 61 4.94 3.24 0.75
CA TRP A 61 4.46 3.90 1.96
C TRP A 61 5.38 5.02 2.40
N ASN A 62 4.82 5.98 3.13
CA ASN A 62 5.51 7.14 3.64
C ASN A 62 4.84 7.69 4.92
N ASP A 63 5.62 8.33 5.79
CA ASP A 63 5.19 8.99 7.04
C ASP A 63 4.94 10.51 6.90
N VAL A 64 5.05 11.05 5.67
CA VAL A 64 4.89 12.49 5.34
C VAL A 64 3.49 13.08 5.63
N LEU A 65 2.47 12.27 5.93
CA LEU A 65 1.14 12.80 6.28
C LEU A 65 1.16 13.59 7.60
N GLY A 66 2.15 13.36 8.47
CA GLY A 66 2.39 14.13 9.69
C GLY A 66 3.53 15.11 9.46
N LYS A 67 3.23 16.41 9.40
CA LYS A 67 4.20 17.53 9.25
C LYS A 67 5.22 17.66 10.40
N THR A 68 5.48 16.59 11.14
CA THR A 68 6.48 16.52 12.20
C THR A 68 7.77 15.99 11.58
N ASP A 69 8.84 16.79 11.67
CA ASP A 69 10.19 16.43 11.26
C ASP A 69 10.60 15.10 11.92
N SER A 70 10.49 13.99 11.19
CA SER A 70 10.77 12.64 11.72
C SER A 70 11.11 11.67 10.58
N GLY A 71 12.20 11.96 9.87
CA GLY A 71 12.94 10.98 9.06
C GLY A 71 12.31 10.60 7.71
N PRO A 72 13.11 10.12 6.74
CA PRO A 72 12.58 9.70 5.45
C PRO A 72 12.14 8.23 5.54
N SER A 73 11.00 7.94 6.16
CA SER A 73 10.50 6.56 6.26
C SER A 73 9.74 6.18 4.99
N TYR A 74 10.43 6.16 3.86
CA TYR A 74 9.91 5.65 2.61
C TYR A 74 10.20 4.16 2.48
N GLY A 75 9.26 3.42 1.88
CA GLY A 75 9.49 2.03 1.52
C GLY A 75 8.79 1.64 0.24
N LEU A 76 9.28 0.58 -0.38
CA LEU A 76 8.77 0.01 -1.61
C LEU A 76 8.73 -1.52 -1.47
N ARG A 77 7.62 -2.13 -1.86
CA ARG A 77 7.46 -3.58 -1.98
C ARG A 77 7.04 -3.94 -3.39
N VAL A 78 7.70 -4.96 -3.93
CA VAL A 78 7.35 -5.58 -5.21
C VAL A 78 7.13 -7.07 -4.95
N LEU A 79 5.97 -7.57 -5.36
CA LEU A 79 5.63 -8.99 -5.31
C LEU A 79 5.23 -9.43 -6.71
N VAL A 80 5.77 -10.57 -7.16
CA VAL A 80 5.54 -11.10 -8.52
C VAL A 80 5.15 -12.57 -8.42
N ASP A 81 4.07 -12.95 -9.09
CA ASP A 81 3.70 -14.35 -9.29
C ASP A 81 4.43 -14.90 -10.51
N VAL A 82 5.51 -15.64 -10.27
CA VAL A 82 6.38 -16.17 -11.33
C VAL A 82 5.67 -17.24 -12.17
N ILE A 83 4.80 -18.06 -11.57
CA ILE A 83 4.11 -19.14 -12.28
C ILE A 83 3.09 -18.53 -13.24
N ARG A 84 2.25 -17.61 -12.74
CA ARG A 84 1.23 -16.96 -13.57
C ARG A 84 1.85 -16.11 -14.68
N LEU A 85 3.00 -15.50 -14.40
CA LEU A 85 3.77 -14.78 -15.40
C LEU A 85 4.33 -15.73 -16.48
N TYR A 86 4.89 -16.87 -16.10
CA TYR A 86 5.40 -17.89 -17.02
C TYR A 86 4.29 -18.45 -17.93
N GLU A 87 3.13 -18.78 -17.38
CA GLU A 87 2.00 -19.28 -18.17
C GLU A 87 1.53 -18.25 -19.20
N ARG A 88 1.48 -16.96 -18.84
CA ARG A 88 1.09 -15.88 -19.75
C ARG A 88 2.06 -15.74 -20.92
N PHE A 89 3.36 -15.80 -20.67
CA PHE A 89 4.37 -15.73 -21.72
C PHE A 89 4.40 -16.99 -22.58
N SER A 90 4.23 -18.17 -21.99
CA SER A 90 4.21 -19.45 -22.72
C SER A 90 2.98 -19.60 -23.61
N LYS A 91 1.82 -19.03 -23.22
CA LYS A 91 0.61 -18.99 -24.06
C LYS A 91 0.67 -17.96 -25.19
N SER A 92 1.64 -17.06 -25.16
CA SER A 92 1.84 -16.00 -26.17
C SER A 92 2.92 -16.36 -27.21
N ALA A 93 3.56 -17.53 -27.07
CA ALA A 93 4.55 -18.09 -28.00
C ALA A 93 3.92 -19.21 -28.84
#